data_AF-A0A6G3CPY4-F1
#
_entry.id   AF-A0A6G3CPY4-F1
#
_cell.length_a   1.000
_cell.length_b   1.000
_cell.length_c   1.000
_cell.angle_alpha   90.00
_cell.angle_beta   90.00
_cell.angle_gamma   90.00
#
_symmetry.space_group_name_H-M   'P 1'
#
loop_
_entity.id
_entity.type
_entity.pdbx_description
1 polymer ?
#
loop_
_entity_poly.entity_id
_entity_poly.type
_entity_poly.pdbx_seq_one_letter_code
_entity_poly.pdbx_strand_id
1 'polypeptide(L)'
;MRMNRLTTLVLAAALGSAGVFAAGPTAGASAPFGCQYKVLWPTAGVYENPNPTSAVVKTKHAGDIVGASTCEGASYNEYGYVLVTTDAAADGRGWMREEAVVQI
;
A
#
# COMPACT_ATOMS: atom_id res chain seq x y z
N MET A 1 -15.49 -40.29 59.97
CA MET A 1 -14.04 -40.07 60.23
C MET A 1 -13.35 -39.99 58.87
N ARG A 2 -12.46 -39.06 58.50
CA ARG A 2 -11.82 -37.88 59.10
C ARG A 2 -11.34 -37.01 57.92
N MET A 3 -11.44 -35.71 58.05
CA MET A 3 -11.12 -34.65 57.08
C MET A 3 -9.77 -33.99 57.42
N ASN A 4 -9.02 -33.47 56.43
CA ASN A 4 -8.28 -32.19 56.49
C ASN A 4 -7.58 -31.90 55.13
N ARG A 5 -8.02 -30.86 54.37
CA ARG A 5 -7.59 -29.43 54.33
C ARG A 5 -6.48 -29.18 53.28
N LEU A 6 -6.76 -28.56 52.11
CA LEU A 6 -6.89 -27.12 51.78
C LEU A 6 -5.55 -26.37 51.67
N THR A 7 -5.17 -25.92 50.47
CA THR A 7 -4.75 -24.52 50.26
C THR A 7 -5.01 -24.03 48.82
N THR A 8 -5.75 -22.94 48.77
CA THR A 8 -6.21 -22.15 47.63
C THR A 8 -5.17 -21.09 47.26
N LEU A 9 -4.97 -20.79 45.98
CA LEU A 9 -4.54 -19.46 45.54
C LEU A 9 -5.42 -19.03 44.36
N VAL A 10 -6.38 -18.18 44.67
CA VAL A 10 -7.13 -17.35 43.72
C VAL A 10 -6.26 -16.12 43.44
N LEU A 11 -6.07 -15.78 42.17
CA LEU A 11 -5.87 -14.40 41.79
C LEU A 11 -6.66 -14.12 40.52
N ALA A 12 -7.78 -13.43 40.70
CA ALA A 12 -8.55 -12.81 39.63
C ALA A 12 -8.05 -11.38 39.43
N ALA A 13 -7.87 -10.98 38.18
CA ALA A 13 -7.95 -9.58 37.78
C ALA A 13 -8.69 -9.51 36.44
N ALA A 14 -9.77 -8.73 36.47
CA ALA A 14 -10.75 -8.54 35.42
C ALA A 14 -10.33 -7.42 34.43
N LEU A 15 -11.25 -7.14 33.50
CA LEU A 15 -11.32 -6.03 32.54
C LEU A 15 -10.59 -6.34 31.22
N GLY A 16 -11.24 -6.45 30.06
CA GLY A 16 -12.45 -5.78 29.58
C GLY A 16 -12.04 -4.84 28.46
N SER A 17 -12.45 -5.13 27.22
CA SER A 17 -12.56 -4.20 26.09
C SER A 17 -13.14 -4.94 24.88
N ALA A 18 -14.38 -4.63 24.53
CA ALA A 18 -14.92 -4.85 23.20
C ALA A 18 -14.36 -3.80 22.23
N GLY A 19 -14.25 -4.16 20.94
CA GLY A 19 -13.74 -3.29 19.87
C GLY A 19 -12.37 -3.80 19.41
N VAL A 20 -12.09 -3.93 18.12
CA VAL A 20 -12.42 -3.03 17.03
C VAL A 20 -12.41 -3.85 15.73
N PHE A 21 -13.37 -3.57 14.84
CA PHE A 21 -13.32 -3.98 13.44
C PHE A 21 -11.93 -3.64 12.87
N ALA A 22 -11.16 -4.65 12.47
CA ALA A 22 -9.99 -4.44 11.64
C ALA A 22 -10.47 -4.02 10.24
N ALA A 23 -10.85 -2.76 10.10
CA ALA A 23 -10.74 -2.07 8.84
C ALA A 23 -9.26 -2.15 8.47
N GLY A 24 -8.96 -2.88 7.40
CA GLY A 24 -7.63 -2.88 6.81
C GLY A 24 -7.16 -1.44 6.55
N PRO A 25 -5.85 -1.19 6.43
CA PRO A 25 -5.36 0.14 6.18
C PRO A 25 -5.99 0.64 4.88
N THR A 26 -6.96 1.55 5.01
CA THR A 26 -7.27 2.48 3.94
C THR A 26 -6.05 3.39 3.88
N ALA A 27 -5.08 3.02 3.05
CA ALA A 27 -4.09 3.94 2.56
C ALA A 27 -4.78 4.90 1.58
N GLY A 28 -5.79 5.62 2.07
CA GLY A 28 -6.26 6.87 1.49
C GLY A 28 -5.26 7.94 1.88
N ALA A 29 -4.03 7.82 1.39
CA ALA A 29 -3.10 8.93 1.37
C ALA A 29 -3.59 9.90 0.30
N SER A 30 -4.64 10.67 0.63
CA SER A 30 -4.96 11.89 -0.09
C SER A 30 -3.78 12.83 0.11
N ALA A 31 -2.79 12.75 -0.77
CA ALA A 31 -1.72 13.73 -0.85
C ALA A 31 -2.35 15.06 -1.29
N PRO A 32 -2.29 16.13 -0.47
CA PRO A 32 -2.71 17.44 -0.93
C PRO A 32 -1.69 17.89 -2.00
N PHE A 33 -2.18 18.20 -3.20
CA PHE A 33 -1.44 18.73 -4.36
C PHE A 33 -0.60 17.74 -5.20
N GLY A 34 -1.07 16.52 -5.45
CA GLY A 34 -0.41 15.55 -6.35
C GLY A 34 -1.34 14.91 -7.38
N CYS A 35 -0.77 14.21 -8.37
CA CYS A 35 -1.55 13.36 -9.27
C CYS A 35 -1.80 12.01 -8.62
N GLN A 36 -3.08 11.62 -8.54
CA GLN A 36 -3.49 10.29 -8.14
C GLN A 36 -4.05 9.54 -9.34
N TYR A 37 -3.81 8.23 -9.33
CA TYR A 37 -4.22 7.33 -10.38
C TYR A 37 -4.76 6.05 -9.77
N LYS A 38 -5.80 5.51 -10.40
CA LYS A 38 -6.31 4.18 -10.11
C LYS A 38 -5.74 3.19 -11.13
N VAL A 39 -5.16 2.10 -10.65
CA VAL A 39 -4.64 1.02 -11.49
C VAL A 39 -5.78 0.24 -12.13
N LEU A 40 -5.72 0.04 -13.43
CA LEU A 40 -6.72 -0.65 -14.26
C LEU A 40 -6.32 -2.09 -14.58
N TRP A 41 -5.03 -2.33 -14.81
CA TRP A 41 -4.54 -3.66 -15.17
C TRP A 41 -4.60 -4.62 -13.98
N PRO A 42 -4.83 -5.93 -14.21
CA PRO A 42 -4.85 -6.92 -13.13
C PRO A 42 -3.53 -6.94 -12.34
N THR A 43 -2.43 -6.70 -13.05
CA THR A 43 -1.09 -6.59 -12.50
C THR A 43 -0.33 -5.51 -13.29
N ALA A 44 0.22 -4.52 -12.59
CA ALA A 44 1.02 -3.44 -13.16
C ALA A 44 2.36 -3.31 -12.41
N GLY A 45 3.45 -3.18 -13.18
CA GLY A 45 4.78 -2.94 -12.62
C GLY A 45 5.03 -1.46 -12.37
N VAL A 46 5.71 -1.16 -11.27
CA VAL A 46 6.37 0.10 -11.00
C VAL A 46 7.85 -0.07 -11.36
N TYR A 47 8.33 0.70 -12.33
CA TYR A 47 9.68 0.63 -12.85
C TYR A 47 10.58 1.68 -12.20
N GLU A 48 11.86 1.38 -12.01
CA GLU A 48 12.85 2.35 -11.52
C GLU A 48 13.05 3.52 -12.49
N ASN A 49 13.10 3.23 -13.79
CA ASN A 49 13.16 4.20 -14.86
C ASN A 49 11.98 3.99 -15.84
N PRO A 50 11.53 5.04 -16.54
CA PRO A 50 10.39 4.97 -17.46
C PRO A 50 10.78 4.28 -18.77
N ASN A 51 11.08 2.97 -18.71
CA ASN A 51 11.58 2.15 -19.80
C ASN A 51 11.11 0.69 -19.57
N PRO A 52 10.58 -0.01 -20.59
CA PRO A 52 10.14 -1.39 -20.44
C PRO A 52 11.24 -2.39 -20.03
N THR A 53 12.51 -2.09 -20.29
CA THR A 53 13.64 -2.96 -19.86
C THR A 53 14.18 -2.61 -18.48
N SER A 54 13.62 -1.59 -17.81
CA SER A 54 13.97 -1.24 -16.45
C SER A 54 13.53 -2.31 -15.44
N ALA A 55 14.23 -2.40 -14.32
CA ALA A 55 13.80 -3.24 -13.20
C ALA A 55 12.43 -2.82 -12.68
N VAL A 56 11.57 -3.81 -12.43
CA VAL A 56 10.30 -3.62 -11.73
C VAL A 56 10.57 -3.68 -10.23
N VAL A 57 10.46 -2.56 -9.55
CA VAL A 57 10.76 -2.41 -8.11
C VAL A 57 9.56 -2.74 -7.22
N LYS A 58 8.35 -2.62 -7.76
CA LYS A 58 7.10 -2.96 -7.07
C LYS A 58 6.06 -3.43 -8.07
N THR A 59 5.13 -4.25 -7.59
CA THR A 59 3.94 -4.64 -8.35
C THR A 59 2.69 -4.09 -7.66
N LYS A 60 1.72 -3.66 -8.46
CA LYS A 60 0.41 -3.15 -8.04
C LYS A 60 -0.68 -3.89 -8.79
N HIS A 61 -1.90 -3.81 -8.28
CA HIS A 61 -3.05 -4.55 -8.76
C HIS A 61 -4.22 -3.62 -9.10
N ALA A 62 -5.14 -4.12 -9.91
CA ALA A 62 -6.33 -3.39 -10.30
C ALA A 62 -7.07 -2.86 -9.05
N GLY A 63 -7.40 -1.58 -9.08
CA GLY A 63 -8.06 -0.87 -7.98
C GLY A 63 -7.11 -0.19 -6.98
N ASP A 64 -5.81 -0.51 -6.99
CA ASP A 64 -4.84 0.21 -6.18
C ASP A 64 -4.82 1.69 -6.56
N ILE A 65 -4.70 2.55 -5.54
CA ILE A 65 -4.45 3.97 -5.74
C ILE A 65 -2.94 4.20 -5.64
N VAL A 66 -2.39 4.79 -6.68
CA VAL A 66 -1.00 5.20 -6.77
C VAL A 66 -0.94 6.68 -7.12
N GLY A 67 0.18 7.33 -6.85
CA GLY A 67 0.31 8.74 -7.17
C GLY A 67 1.61 9.30 -6.65
N ALA A 68 1.87 10.55 -7.01
CA ALA A 68 3.00 11.30 -6.54
C ALA A 68 2.59 12.74 -6.25
N SER A 69 3.40 13.42 -5.44
CA SER A 69 3.21 14.84 -5.13
C SER A 69 3.35 15.74 -6.37
N THR A 70 3.87 15.23 -7.48
CA THR A 70 3.95 15.93 -8.77
C THR A 70 3.31 15.10 -9.88
N CYS A 71 2.75 15.79 -10.87
CA CYS A 71 2.12 15.19 -12.06
C CYS A 71 3.13 14.99 -13.21
N GLU A 72 4.27 14.39 -12.91
CA GLU A 72 5.31 14.20 -13.93
C GLU A 72 4.98 12.99 -14.82
N GLY A 73 5.15 13.19 -16.12
CA GLY A 73 5.08 12.14 -17.12
C GLY A 73 6.42 11.96 -17.80
N ALA A 74 6.69 10.74 -18.26
CA ALA A 74 7.84 10.43 -19.09
C ALA A 74 7.43 9.55 -20.26
N SER A 75 8.22 9.57 -21.32
CA SER A 75 7.98 8.75 -22.50
C SER A 75 9.26 8.01 -22.90
N TYR A 76 9.09 6.78 -23.38
CA TYR A 76 10.16 6.00 -23.98
C TYR A 76 9.63 5.29 -25.22
N ASN A 77 10.11 5.70 -26.39
CA ASN A 77 9.54 5.33 -27.69
C ASN A 77 8.02 5.58 -27.70
N GLU A 78 7.22 4.58 -28.06
CA GLU A 78 5.75 4.66 -28.04
C GLU A 78 5.10 4.57 -26.65
N TYR A 79 5.87 4.38 -25.57
CA TYR A 79 5.30 4.14 -24.23
C TYR A 79 5.29 5.39 -23.36
N GLY A 80 4.12 5.72 -22.83
CA GLY A 80 3.93 6.73 -21.79
C GLY A 80 4.01 6.14 -20.38
N TYR A 81 4.55 6.91 -19.45
CA TYR A 81 4.68 6.58 -18.04
C TYR A 81 4.25 7.74 -17.15
N VAL A 82 3.58 7.43 -16.06
CA VAL A 82 3.23 8.36 -15.00
C VAL A 82 4.13 8.15 -13.79
N LEU A 83 4.46 9.24 -13.10
CA LEU A 83 5.21 9.20 -11.85
C LEU A 83 4.34 8.65 -10.71
N VAL A 84 4.91 7.72 -9.93
CA VAL A 84 4.32 7.20 -8.70
C VAL A 84 5.35 7.22 -7.58
N THR A 85 4.93 7.57 -6.36
CA THR A 85 5.79 7.51 -5.18
C THR A 85 5.85 6.07 -4.68
N THR A 86 7.06 5.58 -4.41
CA THR A 86 7.28 4.22 -3.91
C THR A 86 8.54 4.15 -3.07
N ASP A 87 8.49 3.50 -1.91
CA ASP A 87 9.67 3.28 -1.06
C ASP A 87 10.67 2.28 -1.68
N ALA A 88 10.22 1.52 -2.68
CA ALA A 88 11.03 0.49 -3.32
C ALA A 88 12.02 1.01 -4.37
N ALA A 89 11.86 2.26 -4.82
CA ALA A 89 12.78 2.92 -5.74
C ALA A 89 13.90 3.63 -4.98
N ALA A 90 15.11 3.68 -5.54
CA ALA A 90 16.27 4.24 -4.83
C ALA A 90 16.07 5.71 -4.43
N ASP A 91 15.40 6.49 -5.27
CA ASP A 91 15.08 7.90 -5.05
C ASP A 91 13.61 8.13 -4.66
N GLY A 92 12.87 7.06 -4.33
CA GLY A 92 11.47 7.14 -3.94
C GLY A 92 10.49 7.35 -5.09
N ARG A 93 10.98 7.39 -6.34
CA ARG A 93 10.21 7.67 -7.55
C ARG A 93 10.18 6.45 -8.45
N GLY A 94 8.98 5.95 -8.71
CA GLY A 94 8.73 4.89 -9.66
C GLY A 94 7.92 5.38 -10.84
N TRP A 95 7.91 4.58 -11.90
CA TRP A 95 7.21 4.87 -13.14
C TRP A 95 6.21 3.75 -13.42
N MET A 96 4.97 4.09 -13.73
CA MET A 96 3.96 3.11 -14.14
C MET A 96 3.47 3.45 -15.55
N ARG A 97 3.15 2.44 -16.36
CA ARG A 97 2.60 2.69 -17.70
C ARG A 97 1.32 3.51 -17.62
N GLU A 98 1.23 4.54 -18.44
CA GLU A 98 0.04 5.40 -18.54
C GLU A 98 -1.21 4.57 -18.87
N GLU A 99 -1.12 3.63 -19.82
CA GLU A 99 -2.23 2.76 -20.21
C GLU A 99 -2.68 1.77 -19.11
N ALA A 100 -1.88 1.63 -18.04
CA ALA A 100 -2.22 0.77 -16.91
C ALA A 100 -3.07 1.48 -15.85
N VAL A 101 -3.31 2.79 -16.00
CA VAL A 101 -3.95 3.62 -14.97
C VAL A 101 -4.96 4.60 -15.55
N VAL A 102 -5.79 5.17 -14.68
CA VAL A 102 -6.64 6.33 -14.97
C VAL A 102 -6.45 7.37 -13.88
N GLN A 103 -6.33 8.64 -14.24
CA GLN A 103 -6.23 9.73 -13.27
C GLN A 103 -7.56 9.92 -12.52
N ILE A 104 -7.49 10.20 -11.22
CA ILE A 104 -8.65 10.41 -10.33
C ILE A 104 -8.49 11.66 -9.46
#